data_AF-A0A2V5SZP2-F1
#
_entry.id   AF-A0A2V5SZP2-F1
#
_cell.length_a   1.000
_cell.length_b   1.000
_cell.length_c   1.000
_cell.angle_alpha   90.00
_cell.angle_beta   90.00
_cell.angle_gamma   90.00
#
_symmetry.space_group_name_H-M   'P 1'
#
loop_
_entity.id
_entity.type
_entity.pdbx_description
1 polymer ?
#
loop_
_entity_poly.entity_id
_entity_poly.type
_entity_poly.pdbx_seq_one_letter_code
_entity_poly.pdbx_strand_id
1 'polypeptide(L)' 'QLTGAIARRIVAWAKIGDELKKGERFGMIRFGSRTEIYLPLNAELLVKVGNHVSAGSTIVAQLSDQ' A
#
# COMPACT_ATOMS: atom_id res chain seq x y z
N GLN A 1 -0.20 3.65 -16.86
CA GLN A 1 -1.46 3.42 -17.61
C GLN A 1 -2.28 4.70 -17.55
N LEU A 2 -2.64 5.33 -18.68
CA LEU A 2 -3.54 6.48 -18.70
C LEU A 2 -4.98 5.98 -18.52
N THR A 3 -5.67 6.42 -17.48
CA THR A 3 -7.11 6.22 -17.30
C THR A 3 -7.82 7.58 -17.37
N GLY A 4 -9.02 7.60 -17.98
CA GLY A 4 -9.78 8.81 -18.29
C GLY A 4 -10.17 9.64 -17.06
N ALA A 5 -10.65 10.87 -17.27
CA ALA A 5 -10.81 11.92 -16.25
C ALA A 5 -11.54 11.54 -14.95
N ILE A 6 -12.38 10.49 -14.96
CA ILE A 6 -13.16 9.99 -13.82
C ILE A 6 -12.35 9.01 -12.94
N ALA A 7 -11.38 8.29 -13.51
CA ALA A 7 -10.52 7.34 -12.81
C ALA A 7 -9.36 8.02 -12.04
N ARG A 8 -9.23 9.34 -12.17
CA ARG A 8 -8.20 10.17 -11.50
C ARG A 8 -8.58 10.56 -10.08
N ARG A 9 -8.98 9.64 -9.21
CA ARG A 9 -9.23 9.98 -7.79
C ARG A 9 -8.52 9.03 -6.84
N ILE A 10 -7.23 9.30 -6.65
CA ILE A 10 -6.61 9.12 -5.34
C ILE A 10 -7.14 10.26 -4.49
N VAL A 11 -7.79 9.94 -3.37
CA VAL A 11 -8.27 10.91 -2.39
C VAL A 11 -7.41 10.75 -1.16
N ALA A 12 -6.47 11.66 -0.95
CA ALA A 12 -5.73 11.74 0.30
C ALA A 12 -6.58 12.45 1.34
N TRP A 13 -6.73 11.85 2.52
CA TRP A 13 -7.36 12.48 3.68
C TRP A 13 -6.32 12.99 4.68
N ALA A 14 -5.19 12.31 4.77
CA ALA A 14 -4.04 12.72 5.57
C ALA A 14 -3.37 13.98 5.00
N LYS A 15 -2.84 14.81 5.90
CA LYS A 15 -2.08 16.02 5.62
C LYS A 15 -0.61 15.81 5.96
N ILE A 16 0.23 16.69 5.42
CA ILE A 16 1.65 16.71 5.76
C ILE A 16 1.79 17.00 7.25
N GLY A 17 2.55 16.16 7.95
CA GLY A 17 2.77 16.25 9.39
C GLY A 17 1.81 15.40 10.23
N ASP A 18 0.78 14.77 9.63
CA ASP A 18 -0.06 13.83 10.36
C ASP A 18 0.74 12.57 10.73
N GLU A 19 0.66 12.17 11.99
CA GLU A 19 1.11 10.85 12.44
C GLU A 19 -0.01 9.84 12.26
N LEU A 20 0.28 8.73 11.57
CA LEU A 20 -0.69 7.67 11.30
C LEU A 20 -0.35 6.41 12.09
N LYS A 21 -1.38 5.76 12.65
CA LYS A 21 -1.22 4.46 13.30
C LYS A 21 -1.21 3.33 12.25
N LYS A 22 -0.65 2.18 12.61
CA LYS A 22 -0.68 0.99 11.75
C LYS A 22 -2.11 0.63 11.37
N GLY A 23 -2.36 0.50 10.06
CA GLY A 23 -3.67 0.17 9.49
C GLY A 23 -4.63 1.35 9.36
N GLU A 24 -4.24 2.55 9.78
CA GLU A 24 -5.03 3.76 9.60
C GLU A 24 -5.14 4.15 8.12
N ARG A 25 -6.31 4.64 7.72
CA ARG A 25 -6.59 4.96 6.32
C ARG A 25 -6.06 6.35 5.98
N PHE A 26 -4.96 6.40 5.22
CA PHE A 26 -4.43 7.67 4.71
C PHE A 26 -5.29 8.29 3.60
N GLY A 27 -6.01 7.45 2.86
CA GLY A 27 -6.72 7.83 1.64
C GLY A 27 -7.40 6.66 0.95
N MET A 28 -7.88 6.90 -0.26
CA MET A 28 -8.58 5.93 -1.08
C MET A 28 -8.23 6.09 -2.56
N ILE A 29 -7.99 4.96 -3.25
CA ILE A 29 -7.91 4.91 -4.70
C ILE A 29 -9.28 4.43 -5.22
N ARG A 30 -9.98 5.28 -5.97
CA ARG A 30 -11.31 4.95 -6.50
C ARG A 30 -11.21 4.01 -7.70
N PHE A 31 -12.16 3.08 -7.80
CA PHE A 31 -12.30 2.09 -8.89
C PHE A 31 -11.16 1.07 -9.03
N GLY A 32 -10.39 0.90 -7.94
CA GLY A 32 -9.28 -0.05 -7.91
C GLY A 32 -8.03 0.47 -8.60
N SER A 33 -6.88 0.00 -8.15
CA SER A 33 -5.58 0.26 -8.77
C SER A 33 -4.61 -0.84 -8.37
N ARG A 34 -3.47 -0.89 -9.05
CA ARG A 34 -2.31 -1.64 -8.57
C ARG A 34 -1.56 -0.80 -7.56
N THR A 35 -1.10 -1.42 -6.49
CA THR A 35 -0.13 -0.85 -5.54
C THR A 35 1.14 -1.68 -5.65
N GLU A 36 2.28 -1.01 -5.78
CA GLU A 36 3.60 -1.62 -5.77
C GLU A 36 4.30 -1.24 -4.46
N ILE A 37 4.99 -2.21 -3.85
CA ILE A 37 5.74 -2.01 -2.61
C ILE A 37 7.20 -2.23 -2.95
N TYR A 38 8.01 -1.18 -2.82
CA TYR A 38 9.46 -1.28 -2.97
C TYR A 38 10.06 -1.66 -1.63
N LEU A 39 10.83 -2.73 -1.61
CA LEU A 39 11.46 -3.27 -0.42
C LEU A 39 12.98 -3.29 -0.59
N PRO A 40 13.75 -3.11 0.50
CA PRO A 40 15.17 -3.39 0.50
C PRO A 40 15.49 -4.82 0.05
N LEU A 41 16.68 -5.02 -0.52
CA LEU A 41 17.10 -6.34 -1.02
C LEU A 41 17.25 -7.40 0.09
N ASN A 42 17.41 -6.97 1.35
CA ASN A 42 17.50 -7.85 2.53
C ASN A 42 16.14 -8.07 3.21
N ALA A 43 15.03 -7.63 2.61
CA ALA A 43 13.71 -7.92 3.13
C ALA A 43 13.30 -9.37 2.84
N GLU A 44 12.78 -10.07 3.85
CA GLU A 44 12.19 -11.39 3.70
C GLU A 44 10.72 -11.26 3.27
N LEU A 45 10.35 -11.88 2.14
CA LEU A 45 8.96 -11.89 1.68
C LEU A 45 8.15 -12.95 2.43
N LEU A 46 7.01 -12.56 3.00
CA LEU A 46 6.11 -13.42 3.77
C LEU A 46 4.85 -13.83 3.00
N VAL A 47 4.74 -13.42 1.74
CA VAL A 47 3.63 -13.75 0.83
C VAL A 47 4.15 -14.29 -0.49
N LYS A 48 3.32 -15.06 -1.20
CA LYS A 48 3.62 -15.61 -2.54
C LYS A 48 2.56 -15.24 -3.55
N VAL A 49 2.91 -15.39 -4.84
CA VAL A 49 1.96 -15.21 -5.95
C VAL A 49 0.73 -16.11 -5.73
N GLY A 50 -0.45 -15.53 -5.93
CA GLY A 50 -1.74 -16.20 -5.71
C GLY A 50 -2.28 -16.09 -4.29
N ASN A 51 -1.54 -15.56 -3.31
CA ASN A 51 -2.12 -15.25 -2.01
C ASN A 51 -3.10 -14.08 -2.09
N HIS A 52 -4.22 -14.22 -1.39
CA HIS A 52 -5.13 -13.12 -1.15
C HIS A 52 -4.58 -12.28 0.00
N VAL A 53 -4.41 -10.97 -0.22
CA VAL A 53 -3.87 -10.03 0.76
C VAL A 53 -4.91 -8.98 1.12
N SER A 54 -4.83 -8.42 2.31
CA SER A 54 -5.72 -7.38 2.82
C SER A 54 -4.92 -6.23 3.40
N ALA A 55 -5.26 -5.01 2.97
CA ALA A 55 -4.58 -3.79 3.40
C ALA A 55 -4.71 -3.60 4.91
N GLY A 56 -3.60 -3.22 5.56
CA GLY A 56 -3.56 -2.96 7.00
C GLY A 56 -3.46 -4.21 7.90
N SER A 57 -3.63 -5.42 7.36
CA SER A 57 -3.59 -6.66 8.17
C SER A 57 -2.60 -7.71 7.66
N THR A 58 -2.49 -7.93 6.35
CA THR A 58 -1.53 -8.88 5.81
C THR A 58 -0.11 -8.34 5.92
N ILE A 59 0.77 -9.09 6.61
CA ILE A 59 2.20 -8.81 6.62
C ILE A 59 2.80 -9.35 5.32
N VAL A 60 3.35 -8.48 4.48
CA VAL A 60 3.88 -8.85 3.16
C VAL A 60 5.38 -9.15 3.19
N ALA A 61 6.11 -8.53 4.11
CA ALA A 61 7.53 -8.71 4.27
C ALA A 61 7.98 -8.36 5.69
N GLN A 62 9.10 -8.92 6.10
CA GLN A 62 9.84 -8.56 7.29
C GLN A 62 11.16 -7.92 6.87
N LEU A 63 11.46 -6.75 7.43
CA LEU A 63 12.77 -6.14 7.27
C LEU A 63 13.73 -6.86 8.21
N SER A 64 14.88 -7.29 7.69
CA SER A 64 15.96 -7.77 8.53
C SER A 64 16.55 -6.58 9.27
N ASP A 65 16.71 -6.68 10.59
CA ASP A 65 17.48 -5.70 11.35
C ASP A 65 18.92 -5.71 10.80
N GLN A 66 19.39 -4.54 10.37
CA GLN A 66 20.82 -4.34 10.11
C GLN A 66 21.55 -4.07 11.42
#